data_AF-A0A847CPV3-F1
#
_entry.id   AF-A0A847CPV3-F1
#
_cell.length_a   1.000
_cell.length_b   1.000
_cell.length_c   1.000
_cell.angle_alpha   90.00
_cell.angle_beta   90.00
_cell.angle_gamma   90.00
#
_symmetry.space_group_name_H-M   'P 1'
#
loop_
_entity.id
_entity.type
_entity.pdbx_description
1 polymer ?
#
loop_
_entity_poly.entity_id
_entity_poly.type
_entity_poly.pdbx_seq_one_letter_code
_entity_poly.pdbx_strand_id
1 'polypeptide(L)'
;MSDTQQHVAKPTPAFIGASWVALVLGMSTYLIGLFNADMELNEKGYYFVILMFGLFAAVSLQKTVRDRAEGIPVTNIYYGLAWFSVVLSLSM
;
A
#
# COMPACT_ATOMS: atom_id res chain seq x y z
N MET A 1 28.89 17.75 -12.69
CA MET A 1 27.48 17.28 -12.59
C MET A 1 27.11 17.40 -11.13
N SER A 2 26.26 18.36 -10.79
CA SER A 2 25.89 18.64 -9.40
C SER A 2 24.89 17.57 -8.96
N ASP A 3 25.36 16.60 -8.18
CA ASP A 3 24.48 15.64 -7.49
C ASP A 3 23.55 16.42 -6.56
N THR A 4 22.36 16.72 -7.05
CA THR A 4 21.29 17.31 -6.25
C THR A 4 20.80 16.19 -5.35
N GLN A 5 21.46 16.03 -4.20
CA GLN A 5 20.98 15.21 -3.09
C GLN A 5 19.58 15.72 -2.73
N GLN A 6 18.55 15.04 -3.25
CA GLN A 6 17.17 15.36 -2.91
C GLN A 6 16.98 15.02 -1.43
N HIS A 7 17.06 16.03 -0.59
CA HIS A 7 16.80 15.90 0.82
C HIS A 7 15.33 15.51 0.99
N VAL A 8 15.05 14.21 1.15
CA VAL A 8 13.70 13.67 1.35
C VAL A 8 13.11 14.36 2.57
N ALA A 9 12.20 15.29 2.36
CA ALA A 9 11.61 16.08 3.42
C ALA A 9 10.77 15.15 4.31
N LYS A 10 11.09 15.11 5.61
CA LYS A 10 10.35 14.30 6.58
C LYS A 10 8.88 14.76 6.60
N PRO A 11 7.90 13.83 6.51
CA PRO A 11 6.49 14.20 6.57
C PRO A 11 6.14 14.88 7.89
N THR A 12 5.20 15.82 7.86
CA THR A 12 4.75 16.51 9.07
C THR A 12 4.02 15.53 10.01
N PRO A 13 4.05 15.76 11.34
CA PRO A 13 3.31 14.93 12.29
C PRO A 13 1.81 14.84 11.98
N ALA A 14 1.22 15.94 11.50
CA ALA A 14 -0.18 15.99 11.08
C ALA A 14 -0.45 15.05 9.89
N PHE A 15 0.42 15.02 8.89
CA PHE A 15 0.29 14.12 7.75
C PHE A 15 0.40 12.65 8.17
N ILE A 16 1.38 12.33 9.02
CA ILE A 16 1.55 10.96 9.55
C ILE A 16 0.29 10.51 10.29
N GLY A 17 -0.26 11.38 11.15
CA GLY A 17 -1.52 11.10 11.86
C GLY A 17 -2.68 10.87 10.90
N ALA A 18 -2.85 11.73 9.89
CA ALA A 18 -3.90 11.58 8.89
C ALA A 18 -3.75 10.27 8.08
N SER A 19 -2.54 9.87 7.71
CA SER A 19 -2.30 8.60 7.00
C SER A 19 -2.67 7.37 7.82
N TRP A 20 -2.34 7.35 9.13
CA TRP A 20 -2.72 6.26 10.02
C TRP A 20 -4.23 6.18 10.21
N VAL A 21 -4.88 7.33 10.38
CA VAL A 21 -6.35 7.38 10.48
C VAL A 21 -7.00 6.86 9.20
N ALA A 22 -6.53 7.31 8.02
CA ALA A 22 -7.05 6.85 6.75
C ALA A 22 -6.87 5.34 6.54
N LEU A 23 -5.71 4.79 6.91
CA LEU A 23 -5.42 3.36 6.81
C LEU A 23 -6.35 2.53 7.71
N VAL A 24 -6.44 2.90 8.99
CA VAL A 24 -7.27 2.19 9.97
C VAL A 24 -8.74 2.32 9.61
N LEU A 25 -9.21 3.52 9.27
CA LEU A 25 -10.60 3.76 8.89
C LEU A 25 -10.98 2.95 7.65
N GLY A 26 -10.18 2.99 6.58
CA GLY A 26 -10.46 2.25 5.36
C GLY A 26 -10.48 0.73 5.58
N MET A 27 -9.50 0.20 6.32
CA MET A 27 -9.43 -1.22 6.66
C MET A 27 -10.61 -1.65 7.53
N SER A 28 -10.95 -0.89 8.58
CA SER A 28 -12.09 -1.19 9.45
C SER A 28 -13.41 -1.14 8.69
N THR A 29 -13.64 -0.12 7.86
CA THR A 29 -14.86 -0.02 7.05
C THR A 29 -15.00 -1.19 6.09
N TYR A 30 -13.91 -1.60 5.42
CA TYR A 30 -13.93 -2.77 4.55
C TYR A 30 -14.26 -4.07 5.32
N LEU A 31 -13.59 -4.30 6.45
CA LEU A 31 -13.80 -5.51 7.26
C LEU A 31 -15.21 -5.59 7.85
N ILE A 32 -15.76 -4.46 8.31
CA ILE A 32 -17.14 -4.38 8.81
C ILE A 32 -18.13 -4.66 7.67
N GLY A 33 -17.90 -4.08 6.48
CA GLY A 33 -18.72 -4.35 5.30
C GLY A 33 -18.69 -5.82 4.90
N LEU A 34 -17.50 -6.42 4.86
CA LEU A 34 -17.30 -7.82 4.53
C LEU A 34 -17.96 -8.76 5.55
N PHE A 35 -17.89 -8.41 6.84
CA PHE A 35 -18.54 -9.19 7.89
C PHE A 35 -20.06 -9.20 7.73
N ASN A 36 -20.65 -8.04 7.45
CA ASN A 36 -22.10 -7.85 7.32
C ASN A 36 -22.67 -8.32 5.97
N ALA A 37 -21.85 -8.55 4.95
CA ALA A 37 -22.32 -9.01 3.65
C ALA A 37 -22.91 -10.43 3.74
N ASP A 38 -24.05 -10.67 3.09
CA ASP A 38 -24.62 -12.02 2.96
C ASP A 38 -23.90 -12.78 1.84
N MET A 39 -22.80 -13.44 2.19
CA MET A 39 -21.94 -14.21 1.29
C MET A 39 -21.48 -15.49 1.97
N GLU A 40 -21.15 -16.51 1.19
CA GLU A 40 -20.55 -17.74 1.71
C GLU A 40 -19.18 -17.47 2.36
N LEU A 41 -18.77 -18.33 3.29
CA LEU A 41 -17.54 -18.11 4.08
C LEU A 41 -16.27 -18.17 3.22
N ASN A 42 -16.26 -18.99 2.17
CA ASN A 42 -15.21 -19.07 1.15
C ASN A 42 -15.05 -17.74 0.38
N GLU A 43 -16.15 -17.11 -0.03
CA GLU A 43 -16.16 -15.82 -0.72
C GLU A 43 -15.67 -14.71 0.20
N LYS A 44 -16.14 -14.69 1.46
CA LYS A 44 -15.63 -13.74 2.46
C LYS A 44 -14.12 -13.91 2.67
N GLY A 45 -13.65 -15.15 2.75
CA GLY A 45 -12.23 -15.47 2.85
C GLY A 45 -11.42 -14.95 1.64
N TYR A 46 -11.96 -15.08 0.43
CA TYR A 46 -11.34 -14.58 -0.80
C TYR A 46 -11.12 -13.05 -0.75
N TYR A 47 -12.17 -12.29 -0.42
CA TYR A 47 -12.07 -10.82 -0.30
C TYR A 47 -11.13 -10.37 0.83
N PHE A 48 -11.12 -11.09 1.95
CA PHE A 48 -10.15 -10.83 3.02
C PHE A 48 -8.71 -11.02 2.54
N VAL A 49 -8.42 -12.08 1.79
CA VAL A 49 -7.08 -12.33 1.23
C VAL A 49 -6.69 -11.27 0.21
N ILE A 50 -7.62 -10.78 -0.62
CA ILE A 50 -7.38 -9.66 -1.54
C ILE A 50 -6.97 -8.41 -0.77
N LEU A 51 -7.69 -8.05 0.31
CA LEU A 51 -7.32 -6.92 1.15
C LEU A 51 -5.90 -7.06 1.71
N MET A 52 -5.56 -8.24 2.24
CA MET A 52 -4.22 -8.51 2.79
C MET A 52 -3.13 -8.42 1.71
N PHE A 53 -3.40 -8.97 0.53
CA PHE A 53 -2.49 -8.89 -0.61
C PHE A 53 -2.29 -7.44 -1.06
N GLY A 54 -3.35 -6.64 -1.14
CA GLY A 54 -3.29 -5.22 -1.47
C GLY A 54 -2.49 -4.40 -0.45
N LEU A 55 -2.67 -4.66 0.85
CA LEU A 55 -1.86 -4.03 1.91
C LEU A 55 -0.37 -4.39 1.78
N PHE A 56 -0.06 -5.66 1.55
CA PHE A 56 1.31 -6.11 1.33
C PHE A 56 1.94 -5.45 0.09
N ALA A 57 1.20 -5.39 -1.03
CA ALA A 57 1.65 -4.76 -2.26
C ALA A 57 1.89 -3.26 -2.07
N ALA A 58 0.97 -2.55 -1.41
CA ALA A 58 1.08 -1.13 -1.13
C ALA A 58 2.29 -0.80 -0.24
N VAL A 59 2.53 -1.58 0.83
CA VAL A 59 3.71 -1.40 1.70
C VAL A 59 5.01 -1.69 0.94
N SER A 60 5.03 -2.73 0.10
CA SER A 60 6.20 -3.06 -0.73
C SER A 60 6.51 -1.94 -1.73
N LEU A 61 5.47 -1.36 -2.34
CA LEU A 61 5.61 -0.21 -3.22
C LEU A 61 6.12 1.03 -2.47
N GLN A 62 5.56 1.33 -1.29
CA GLN A 62 6.00 2.46 -0.45
C GLN A 62 7.47 2.35 -0.08
N LYS A 63 7.94 1.15 0.30
CA LYS A 63 9.36 0.89 0.56
C LYS A 63 10.21 1.13 -0.68
N THR A 64 9.79 0.60 -1.83
CA THR A 64 10.53 0.76 -3.09
C THR A 64 10.64 2.23 -3.52
N VAL A 65 9.56 3.00 -3.36
CA VAL A 65 9.54 4.45 -3.66
C VAL A 65 10.47 5.20 -2.71
N ARG A 66 10.43 4.90 -1.41
CA ARG A 66 11.35 5.47 -0.41
C ARG A 66 12.79 5.15 -0.76
N ASP A 67 13.09 3.87 -0.98
CA ASP A 67 14.45 3.38 -1.23
C ASP A 67 15.03 4.04 -2.49
N ARG A 68 14.21 4.20 -3.55
CA ARG A 68 14.60 4.94 -4.76
C ARG A 68 14.90 6.42 -4.48
N ALA A 69 14.12 7.06 -3.61
CA ALA A 69 14.32 8.46 -3.23
C ALA A 69 15.56 8.66 -2.34
N GLU A 70 15.91 7.67 -1.51
CA GLU A 70 17.11 7.64 -0.67
C GLU A 70 18.37 7.19 -1.44
N GLY A 71 18.25 6.87 -2.73
CA GLY A 71 19.38 6.40 -3.56
C GLY A 71 19.78 4.94 -3.31
N ILE A 72 18.96 4.18 -2.59
CA ILE A 72 19.16 2.74 -2.40
C ILE A 72 18.81 2.02 -3.72
N PRO A 73 19.68 1.12 -4.21
CA PRO A 73 19.47 0.48 -5.51
C PRO A 73 18.21 -0.40 -5.51
N VAL A 74 17.27 -0.04 -6.39
CA VAL A 74 16.05 -0.82 -6.66
C VAL A 74 15.96 -1.15 -8.14
N THR A 75 15.63 -2.39 -8.48
CA THR A 75 15.52 -2.82 -9.87
C THR A 75 14.24 -2.27 -10.51
N ASN A 76 14.32 -1.75 -11.73
CA ASN A 76 13.13 -1.25 -12.46
C ASN A 76 12.04 -2.32 -12.63
N ILE A 77 12.43 -3.60 -12.78
CA ILE A 77 11.50 -4.73 -12.85
C ILE A 77 10.72 -4.87 -11.54
N TYR A 78 11.41 -4.82 -10.39
CA TYR A 78 10.76 -4.94 -9.08
C TYR A 78 9.80 -3.77 -8.83
N TYR A 79 10.19 -2.55 -9.19
CA TYR A 79 9.32 -1.37 -9.12
C TYR A 79 8.06 -1.52 -9.99
N GLY A 80 8.22 -2.02 -11.23
CA GLY A 80 7.08 -2.32 -12.11
C GLY A 80 6.16 -3.39 -11.54
N LEU A 81 6.73 -4.46 -10.98
CA LEU A 81 5.96 -5.53 -10.32
C LEU A 81 5.20 -5.02 -9.10
N ALA A 82 5.80 -4.18 -8.26
CA ALA A 82 5.14 -3.61 -7.09
C ALA A 82 3.91 -2.76 -7.49
N TRP A 83 4.05 -1.91 -8.50
CA TRP A 83 2.92 -1.15 -9.05
C TRP A 83 1.85 -2.05 -9.66
N PHE A 84 2.27 -3.06 -10.43
CA PHE A 84 1.36 -4.03 -11.01
C PHE A 84 0.56 -4.78 -9.94
N SER A 85 1.19 -5.24 -8.87
CA SER A 85 0.51 -5.92 -7.76
C SER A 85 -0.53 -5.04 -7.07
N VAL A 86 -0.22 -3.75 -6.87
CA VAL A 86 -1.19 -2.79 -6.30
C VAL A 86 -2.40 -2.62 -7.22
N VAL A 87 -2.16 -2.36 -8.52
CA VAL A 87 -3.25 -2.22 -9.50
C VAL A 87 -4.11 -3.49 -9.56
N LEU A 88 -3.49 -4.66 -9.59
CA LEU A 88 -4.19 -5.94 -9.62
C LEU A 88 -5.11 -6.11 -8.41
N SER A 89 -4.62 -5.80 -7.21
CA SER A 89 -5.40 -5.90 -5.97
C SER A 89 -6.57 -4.91 -5.88
N LEU A 90 -6.52 -3.79 -6.60
CA LEU A 90 -7.60 -2.80 -6.61
C LEU A 90 -8.62 -3.07 -7.73
N SER A 91 -8.22 -3.79 -8.78
CA SER A 91 -9.07 -4.09 -9.93
C SER A 91 -10.01 -5.30 -9.74
N MET A 92 -9.71 -6.15 -8.75
CA MET A 92 -10.45 -7.38 -8.42
C MET A 92 -11.26 -7.18 -7.15
#